data_AF-A0A8J6YDU5-F1
#
_entry.id   AF-A0A8J6YDU5-F1
#
_cell.length_a   1.000
_cell.length_b   1.000
_cell.length_c   1.000
_cell.angle_alpha   90.00
_cell.angle_beta   90.00
_cell.angle_gamma   90.00
#
_symmetry.space_group_name_H-M   'P 1'
#
loop_
_entity.id
_entity.type
_entity.pdbx_description
1 polymer ?
#
loop_
_entity_poly.entity_id
_entity_poly.type
_entity_poly.pdbx_seq_one_letter_code
_entity_poly.pdbx_strand_id
1 'polypeptide(L)'
;MKIRFRAMFLSALALMILLTAGCTQTAKYDADVRLVREGYLQMNPNVPIGKAFDQFFINDSWKSFISTDNKKIVEFNGECTFNDEPATLKVQFEIFGNEFSVYHVGLNKVPLDDLEGLGVLDKILSEYQP
;
A
#
# COMPACT_ATOMS: atom_id res chain seq x y z
N MET A 1 61.03 19.26 -24.49
CA MET A 1 60.10 19.09 -25.63
C MET A 1 59.03 18.06 -25.26
N LYS A 2 57.76 18.50 -25.20
CA LYS A 2 56.49 17.74 -25.35
C LYS A 2 56.13 16.61 -24.35
N ILE A 3 55.40 17.02 -23.31
CA ILE A 3 54.05 16.54 -22.88
C ILE A 3 53.71 15.07 -23.16
N ARG A 4 53.30 14.33 -22.11
CA ARG A 4 52.08 13.47 -22.12
C ARG A 4 51.37 13.46 -20.76
N PHE A 5 50.74 14.59 -20.48
CA PHE A 5 49.81 14.89 -19.38
C PHE A 5 48.44 14.22 -19.63
N ARG A 6 48.40 12.88 -19.78
CA ARG A 6 47.17 12.15 -20.18
C ARG A 6 46.74 11.01 -19.26
N ALA A 7 47.50 10.69 -18.21
CA ALA A 7 47.20 9.54 -17.36
C ALA A 7 46.77 9.87 -15.91
N MET A 8 46.73 11.14 -15.51
CA MET A 8 46.39 11.53 -14.11
C MET A 8 44.97 12.09 -13.94
N PHE A 9 44.26 12.43 -15.02
CA PHE A 9 42.89 12.97 -14.93
C PHE A 9 41.79 11.89 -14.92
N LEU A 10 42.13 10.62 -15.20
CA LEU A 10 41.18 9.51 -15.19
C LEU A 10 41.08 8.79 -13.83
N SER A 11 42.06 8.97 -12.93
CA SER A 11 42.04 8.31 -11.62
C SER A 11 41.27 9.08 -10.54
N ALA A 12 41.00 10.38 -10.74
CA ALA A 12 40.28 11.20 -9.77
C ALA A 12 38.74 11.20 -9.95
N LEU A 13 38.22 10.71 -11.08
CA LEU A 13 36.77 10.69 -11.34
C LEU A 13 36.06 9.45 -10.75
N ALA A 14 36.81 8.39 -10.41
CA ALA A 14 36.24 7.17 -9.85
C ALA A 14 35.95 7.24 -8.34
N LEU A 15 36.50 8.22 -7.62
CA LEU A 15 36.35 8.32 -6.16
C LEU A 15 35.21 9.24 -5.71
N MET A 16 34.54 9.92 -6.65
CA MET A 16 33.40 10.82 -6.39
C MET A 16 32.04 10.17 -6.68
N ILE A 17 32.00 8.84 -6.85
CA ILE A 17 30.77 8.06 -7.05
C ILE A 17 30.24 7.47 -5.72
N LEU A 18 31.00 7.59 -4.62
CA LEU A 18 30.62 7.06 -3.30
C LEU A 18 29.89 8.04 -2.38
N LEU A 19 29.46 9.20 -2.89
CA LEU A 19 28.65 10.16 -2.12
C LEU A 19 27.23 10.17 -2.71
N THR A 20 26.31 9.57 -1.95
CA THR A 20 24.86 9.40 -2.18
C THR A 20 24.39 8.07 -2.82
N ALA A 21 24.93 6.93 -2.38
CA ALA A 21 24.10 5.72 -2.22
C ALA A 21 23.21 5.85 -0.97
N GLY A 22 22.44 6.93 -0.95
CA GLY A 22 21.41 7.24 0.01
C GLY A 22 20.27 7.87 -0.75
N CYS A 23 19.88 7.28 -1.89
CA CYS A 23 18.51 7.44 -2.35
C CYS A 23 17.66 6.99 -1.18
N THR A 24 17.12 7.94 -0.42
CA THR A 24 15.90 7.71 0.33
C THR A 24 14.96 7.06 -0.67
N GLN A 25 14.78 5.74 -0.56
CA GLN A 25 13.65 5.07 -1.16
C GLN A 25 12.46 5.75 -0.49
N THR A 26 11.90 6.76 -1.16
CA THR A 26 10.60 7.29 -0.81
C THR A 26 9.70 6.07 -0.77
N ALA A 27 9.24 5.69 0.43
CA ALA A 27 8.32 4.58 0.58
C ALA A 27 7.17 4.81 -0.43
N LYS A 28 6.82 3.78 -1.21
CA LYS A 28 5.76 3.83 -2.24
C LYS A 28 4.46 4.45 -1.69
N TYR A 29 4.26 4.31 -0.38
CA TYR A 29 3.10 4.74 0.36
C TYR A 29 3.48 5.68 1.51
N ASP A 30 2.58 6.60 1.83
CA ASP A 30 2.69 7.43 3.03
C ASP A 30 2.57 6.59 4.33
N ALA A 31 2.80 7.22 5.47
CA ALA A 31 2.83 6.55 6.77
C ALA A 31 1.47 5.93 7.17
N ASP A 32 0.35 6.57 6.83
CA ASP A 32 -0.98 6.11 7.19
C ASP A 32 -1.36 4.89 6.31
N VAL A 33 -1.08 4.96 5.02
CA VAL A 33 -1.27 3.81 4.12
C VAL A 33 -0.39 2.64 4.54
N ARG A 34 0.87 2.89 4.93
CA ARG A 34 1.76 1.84 5.46
C ARG A 34 1.22 1.21 6.73
N LEU A 35 0.70 2.01 7.67
CA LEU A 35 0.10 1.51 8.91
C LEU A 35 -0.99 0.46 8.63
N VAL A 36 -1.87 0.73 7.66
CA VAL A 36 -2.93 -0.21 7.26
C VAL A 36 -2.35 -1.41 6.52
N ARG A 37 -1.48 -1.19 5.53
CA ARG A 37 -0.93 -2.28 4.70
C ARG A 37 -0.09 -3.27 5.50
N GLU A 38 0.66 -2.79 6.50
CA GLU A 38 1.48 -3.61 7.40
C GLU A 38 0.67 -4.17 8.59
N GLY A 39 -0.58 -3.70 8.76
CA GLY A 39 -1.47 -4.09 9.84
C GLY A 39 -2.27 -5.36 9.57
N TYR A 40 -3.10 -5.70 10.56
CA TYR A 40 -3.88 -6.94 10.62
C TYR A 40 -5.31 -6.64 11.08
N LEU A 41 -6.29 -7.38 10.55
CA LEU A 41 -7.67 -7.35 11.07
C LEU A 41 -7.83 -8.43 12.13
N GLN A 42 -8.63 -8.16 13.18
CA GLN A 42 -8.82 -9.09 14.30
C GLN A 42 -9.37 -10.45 13.86
N MET A 43 -10.22 -10.47 12.83
CA MET A 43 -10.75 -11.68 12.19
C MET A 43 -9.67 -12.60 11.61
N ASN A 44 -8.52 -12.05 11.20
CA ASN A 44 -7.40 -12.82 10.66
C ASN A 44 -6.06 -12.18 11.05
N PRO A 45 -5.61 -12.40 12.30
CA PRO A 45 -4.53 -11.63 12.92
C PRO A 45 -3.13 -11.97 12.41
N ASN A 46 -3.00 -12.95 11.51
CA ASN A 46 -1.71 -13.43 10.98
C ASN A 46 -1.49 -13.04 9.51
N VAL A 47 -2.48 -12.42 8.86
CA VAL A 47 -2.43 -12.06 7.44
C VAL A 47 -2.28 -10.54 7.31
N PRO A 48 -1.13 -10.04 6.80
CA PRO A 48 -0.96 -8.62 6.55
C PRO A 48 -1.94 -8.15 5.46
N ILE A 49 -2.74 -7.12 5.75
CA ILE A 49 -3.80 -6.63 4.86
C ILE A 49 -3.23 -6.30 3.47
N GLY A 50 -2.11 -5.58 3.43
CA GLY A 50 -1.49 -5.18 2.16
C GLY A 50 -1.07 -6.36 1.30
N LYS A 51 -0.60 -7.47 1.91
CA LYS A 51 -0.18 -8.67 1.17
C LYS A 51 -1.36 -9.45 0.62
N ALA A 52 -2.41 -9.62 1.41
CA ALA A 52 -3.65 -10.23 0.93
C ALA A 52 -4.28 -9.40 -0.20
N PHE A 53 -4.28 -8.07 -0.07
CA PHE A 53 -4.88 -7.19 -1.07
C PHE A 53 -4.06 -7.16 -2.36
N ASP A 54 -2.72 -7.12 -2.28
CA ASP A 54 -1.83 -7.21 -3.45
C ASP A 54 -2.02 -8.54 -4.21
N GLN A 55 -2.38 -9.64 -3.53
CA GLN A 55 -2.62 -10.94 -4.14
C GLN A 55 -4.02 -11.04 -4.77
N PHE A 56 -5.03 -10.50 -4.09
CA PHE A 56 -6.44 -10.66 -4.46
C PHE A 56 -6.89 -9.67 -5.54
N PHE A 57 -6.35 -8.46 -5.53
CA PHE A 57 -6.79 -7.37 -6.41
C PHE A 57 -5.78 -7.06 -7.51
N ILE A 58 -6.31 -6.56 -8.62
CA ILE A 58 -5.56 -5.91 -9.70
C ILE A 58 -5.97 -4.44 -9.80
N ASN A 59 -5.19 -3.67 -10.55
CA ASN A 59 -5.44 -2.24 -10.79
C ASN A 59 -5.71 -1.46 -9.50
N ASP A 60 -4.97 -1.81 -8.45
CA ASP A 60 -5.22 -1.33 -7.10
C ASP A 60 -4.65 0.06 -6.85
N SER A 61 -5.23 0.77 -5.88
CA SER A 61 -4.75 2.08 -5.46
C SER A 61 -5.01 2.31 -3.98
N TRP A 62 -4.09 3.03 -3.36
CA TRP A 62 -4.14 3.43 -1.97
C TRP A 62 -3.92 4.93 -1.85
N LYS A 63 -4.69 5.59 -1.00
CA LYS A 63 -4.48 7.00 -0.65
C LYS A 63 -4.92 7.27 0.78
N SER A 64 -4.22 8.18 1.45
CA SER A 64 -4.68 8.79 2.70
C SER A 64 -5.29 10.17 2.44
N PHE A 65 -6.29 10.56 3.24
CA PHE A 65 -6.85 11.92 3.23
C PHE A 65 -7.57 12.24 4.54
N ILE A 66 -7.83 13.52 4.80
CA ILE A 66 -8.75 13.97 5.85
C ILE A 66 -10.14 14.13 5.23
N SER A 67 -11.14 13.44 5.80
CA SER A 67 -12.53 13.52 5.35
C SER A 67 -13.16 14.87 5.68
N THR A 68 -14.35 15.14 5.13
CA THR A 68 -15.14 16.33 5.46
C THR A 68 -15.52 16.42 6.93
N ASP A 69 -15.57 15.27 7.62
CA ASP A 69 -15.90 15.16 9.04
C ASP A 69 -14.64 15.14 9.92
N ASN A 70 -13.50 15.59 9.36
CA ASN A 70 -12.20 15.68 10.03
C ASN A 70 -11.64 14.32 10.53
N LYS A 71 -11.99 13.23 9.83
CA LYS A 71 -11.45 11.89 10.09
C LYS A 71 -10.26 11.62 9.20
N LYS A 72 -9.22 10.99 9.73
CA LYS A 72 -8.10 10.50 8.93
C LYS A 72 -8.48 9.16 8.31
N ILE A 73 -8.54 9.10 6.99
CA ILE A 73 -8.99 7.93 6.23
C ILE A 73 -7.87 7.41 5.33
N VAL A 74 -7.68 6.10 5.32
CA VAL A 74 -6.98 5.38 4.25
C VAL A 74 -8.02 4.71 3.38
N GLU A 75 -8.04 5.03 2.09
CA GLU A 75 -8.94 4.40 1.12
C GLU A 75 -8.14 3.51 0.17
N PHE A 76 -8.58 2.26 0.09
CA PHE A 76 -8.21 1.29 -0.92
C PHE A 76 -9.30 1.21 -1.99
N ASN A 77 -8.89 1.13 -3.26
CA ASN A 77 -9.75 0.69 -4.36
C ASN A 77 -9.00 -0.40 -5.15
N GLY A 78 -9.68 -1.48 -5.51
CA GLY A 78 -9.12 -2.56 -6.32
C GLY A 78 -10.17 -3.27 -7.16
N GLU A 79 -9.74 -3.82 -8.28
CA GLU A 79 -10.55 -4.68 -9.15
C GLU A 79 -10.31 -6.15 -8.81
N CYS A 80 -11.36 -6.96 -8.81
CA CYS A 80 -11.29 -8.39 -8.53
C CYS A 80 -12.35 -9.17 -9.31
N THR A 81 -12.30 -10.49 -9.19
CA THR A 81 -13.42 -11.36 -9.55
C THR A 81 -14.13 -11.79 -8.27
N PHE A 82 -15.43 -11.51 -8.18
CA PHE A 82 -16.26 -11.88 -7.04
C PHE A 82 -17.49 -12.64 -7.54
N ASN A 83 -17.68 -13.88 -7.06
CA ASN A 83 -18.70 -14.80 -7.57
C ASN A 83 -18.64 -14.97 -9.11
N ASP A 84 -17.45 -15.20 -9.63
CA ASP A 84 -17.17 -15.38 -11.08
C ASP A 84 -17.49 -14.16 -11.97
N GLU A 85 -17.81 -13.02 -11.37
CA GLU A 85 -18.10 -11.77 -12.08
C GLU A 85 -17.04 -10.69 -11.77
N PRO A 86 -16.70 -9.81 -12.74
CA PRO A 86 -15.86 -8.65 -12.48
C PRO A 86 -16.47 -7.73 -11.44
N ALA A 87 -15.68 -7.33 -10.45
CA ALA A 87 -16.11 -6.47 -9.36
C ALA A 87 -15.05 -5.42 -8.99
N THR A 88 -15.51 -4.36 -8.33
CA THR A 88 -14.65 -3.33 -7.75
C THR A 88 -14.92 -3.23 -6.26
N LEU A 89 -13.87 -3.33 -5.45
CA LEU A 89 -13.97 -3.14 -4.01
C LEU A 89 -13.39 -1.77 -3.63
N LYS A 90 -14.11 -1.07 -2.77
CA LYS A 90 -13.62 0.06 -1.98
C LYS A 90 -13.58 -0.35 -0.52
N VAL A 91 -12.47 -0.08 0.15
CA VAL A 91 -12.38 -0.20 1.61
C VAL A 91 -11.81 1.10 2.16
N GLN A 92 -12.47 1.67 3.17
CA GLN A 92 -11.92 2.79 3.93
C GLN A 92 -11.62 2.32 5.35
N PHE A 93 -10.46 2.73 5.83
CA PHE A 93 -10.01 2.51 7.21
C PHE A 93 -9.92 3.88 7.89
N GLU A 94 -10.54 4.01 9.06
CA GLU A 94 -10.37 5.19 9.91
C GLU A 94 -9.16 4.99 10.82
N ILE A 95 -8.28 5.99 10.88
CA ILE A 95 -7.04 5.95 11.65
C ILE A 95 -7.22 6.72 12.96
N PHE A 96 -6.83 6.09 14.08
CA PHE A 96 -6.83 6.66 15.42
C PHE A 96 -5.45 6.52 16.05
N GLY A 97 -4.62 7.56 15.92
CA GLY A 97 -3.22 7.51 16.36
C GLY A 97 -2.41 6.48 15.54
N ASN A 98 -1.97 5.40 16.20
CA ASN A 98 -1.25 4.28 15.57
C ASN A 98 -2.14 3.04 15.37
N GLU A 99 -3.45 3.18 15.53
CA GLU A 99 -4.44 2.12 15.31
C GLU A 99 -5.36 2.48 14.14
N PHE A 100 -6.08 1.50 13.64
CA PHE A 100 -7.10 1.71 12.61
C PHE A 100 -8.26 0.73 12.77
N SER A 101 -9.41 1.08 12.21
CA SER A 101 -10.56 0.20 12.07
C SER A 101 -11.15 0.28 10.68
N VAL A 102 -11.84 -0.78 10.25
CA VAL A 102 -12.66 -0.73 9.03
C VAL A 102 -13.76 0.31 9.25
N TYR A 103 -13.88 1.26 8.33
CA TYR A 103 -14.84 2.36 8.40
C TYR A 103 -15.97 2.22 7.37
N HIS A 104 -15.62 1.74 6.17
CA HIS A 104 -16.59 1.54 5.10
C HIS A 104 -16.09 0.47 4.14
N VAL A 105 -17.00 -0.39 3.69
CA VAL A 105 -16.77 -1.34 2.61
C VAL A 105 -17.84 -1.11 1.54
N GLY A 106 -17.43 -1.06 0.28
CA GLY A 106 -18.33 -0.95 -0.85
C GLY A 106 -17.94 -1.89 -1.97
N LEU A 107 -18.92 -2.60 -2.51
CA LEU A 107 -18.76 -3.50 -3.65
C LEU A 107 -19.54 -2.91 -4.84
N ASN A 108 -18.87 -2.73 -5.99
CA ASN A 108 -19.48 -2.15 -7.18
C ASN A 108 -20.18 -0.80 -6.92
N LYS A 109 -19.55 0.03 -6.07
CA LYS A 109 -20.04 1.35 -5.61
C LYS A 109 -21.30 1.29 -4.72
N VAL A 110 -21.75 0.10 -4.35
CA VAL A 110 -22.84 -0.09 -3.38
C VAL A 110 -22.21 -0.27 -1.99
N PRO A 111 -22.52 0.59 -1.01
CA PRO A 111 -22.16 0.37 0.39
C PRO A 111 -22.69 -0.98 0.88
N LEU A 112 -21.84 -1.76 1.53
CA LEU A 112 -22.24 -2.97 2.24
C LEU A 112 -22.59 -2.63 3.68
N ASP A 113 -23.48 -3.42 4.30
CA ASP A 113 -23.61 -3.38 5.75
C ASP A 113 -22.36 -3.97 6.44
N ASP A 114 -22.27 -3.79 7.75
CA ASP A 114 -21.09 -4.20 8.52
C ASP A 114 -20.82 -5.71 8.40
N LEU A 115 -21.87 -6.55 8.40
CA LEU A 115 -21.72 -8.00 8.34
C LEU A 115 -21.30 -8.46 6.94
N GLU A 116 -21.92 -7.90 5.91
CA GLU A 116 -21.55 -8.13 4.51
C GLU A 116 -20.11 -7.68 4.23
N GLY A 117 -19.74 -6.49 4.69
CA GLY A 117 -18.40 -5.94 4.55
C GLY A 117 -17.34 -6.80 5.24
N LEU A 118 -17.60 -7.25 6.47
CA LEU A 118 -16.72 -8.18 7.18
C LEU A 118 -16.63 -9.53 6.47
N GLY A 119 -17.73 -10.07 5.96
CA GLY A 119 -17.73 -11.33 5.20
C GLY A 119 -16.87 -11.24 3.92
N VAL A 120 -16.94 -10.13 3.20
CA VAL A 120 -16.09 -9.88 2.02
C VAL A 120 -14.61 -9.81 2.41
N LEU A 121 -14.28 -9.07 3.47
CA LEU A 121 -12.90 -8.99 3.97
C LEU A 121 -12.39 -10.36 4.44
N ASP A 122 -13.25 -11.18 5.04
CA ASP A 122 -12.86 -12.50 5.57
C ASP A 122 -12.48 -13.43 4.43
N LYS A 123 -13.32 -13.46 3.39
CA LYS A 123 -13.03 -14.18 2.16
C LYS A 123 -11.67 -13.78 1.59
N ILE A 124 -11.41 -12.47 1.42
CA ILE A 124 -10.14 -11.95 0.87
C ILE A 124 -8.95 -12.42 1.70
N LEU A 125 -9.00 -12.25 3.02
CA LEU A 125 -7.89 -12.64 3.91
C LEU A 125 -7.71 -14.15 3.98
N SER A 126 -8.79 -14.93 3.88
CA SER A 126 -8.75 -16.39 3.90
C SER A 126 -8.15 -17.01 2.63
N GLU A 127 -8.19 -16.29 1.50
CA GLU A 127 -7.61 -16.73 0.22
C GLU A 127 -6.12 -16.38 0.09
N TYR A 128 -5.56 -15.60 1.02
CA TYR A 128 -4.14 -15.28 1.02
C TYR A 128 -3.28 -16.54 1.19
N GLN A 129 -2.23 -16.66 0.37
CA GLN A 129 -1.25 -17.73 0.43
C GLN A 129 0.15 -17.13 0.65
N PRO A 130 0.83 -17.46 1.76
CA PRO A 130 2.12 -16.87 2.12
C PRO A 130 3.29 -17.31 1.22
#